data_AF-A0A975PNI1-F1
#
_entry.id   AF-A0A975PNI1-F1
#
_cell.length_a   1.000
_cell.length_b   1.000
_cell.length_c   1.000
_cell.angle_alpha   90.00
_cell.angle_beta   90.00
_cell.angle_gamma   90.00
#
_symmetry.space_group_name_H-M   'P 1'
#
loop_
_entity.id
_entity.type
_entity.pdbx_description
1 polymer ?
#
loop_
_entity_poly.entity_id
_entity_poly.type
_entity_poly.pdbx_seq_one_letter_code
_entity_poly.pdbx_strand_id
1 'polypeptide(L)' 'MTLDAALLAAHAAGDRAALIALYTQAADAASGDAAAFYLTHAMVFALEAGDPRADTLRARLLAEGREEA' A
#
# COMPACT_ATOMS: atom_id res chain seq x y z
N MET A 1 -13.82 7.80 -11.93
CA MET A 1 -13.12 8.40 -10.77
C MET A 1 -11.66 7.96 -10.85
N THR A 2 -10.69 8.84 -10.62
CA THR A 2 -9.26 8.50 -10.71
C THR A 2 -8.79 7.80 -9.43
N LEU A 3 -7.66 7.11 -9.49
CA LEU A 3 -7.03 6.48 -8.33
C LEU A 3 -6.73 7.52 -7.24
N ASP A 4 -6.21 8.69 -7.63
CA ASP A 4 -5.92 9.80 -6.71
C ASP A 4 -7.18 10.29 -5.99
N ALA A 5 -8.30 10.44 -6.71
CA ALA A 5 -9.56 10.83 -6.10
C ALA A 5 -10.07 9.77 -5.12
N ALA A 6 -9.86 8.48 -5.41
CA ALA A 6 -10.20 7.39 -4.51
C ALA A 6 -9.33 7.37 -3.25
N LEU A 7 -8.02 7.61 -3.39
CA LEU A 7 -7.11 7.74 -2.25
C LEU A 7 -7.50 8.91 -1.35
N LEU A 8 -7.80 10.07 -1.92
CA LEU A 8 -8.26 11.24 -1.16
C LEU A 8 -9.57 10.96 -0.41
N ALA A 9 -10.53 10.30 -1.06
CA ALA A 9 -11.79 9.95 -0.43
C ALA A 9 -11.61 8.93 0.71
N ALA A 10 -10.78 7.90 0.51
CA ALA A 10 -10.49 6.90 1.53
C ALA A 10 -9.77 7.51 2.75
N HIS A 11 -8.83 8.44 2.52
CA HIS A 11 -8.20 9.22 3.58
C HIS A 11 -9.22 10.06 4.36
N ALA A 12 -10.08 10.80 3.67
CA ALA A 12 -11.11 11.61 4.30
C ALA A 12 -12.11 10.79 5.13
N ALA A 13 -12.39 9.55 4.70
CA ALA A 13 -13.26 8.62 5.40
C ALA A 13 -12.57 7.82 6.52
N GLY A 14 -11.23 7.85 6.60
CA GLY A 14 -10.46 6.96 7.48
C GLY A 14 -10.57 5.48 7.10
N ASP A 15 -10.89 5.17 5.83
CA ASP A 15 -11.11 3.82 5.34
C ASP A 15 -9.78 3.11 5.07
N ARG A 16 -9.22 2.53 6.13
CA ARG A 16 -7.96 1.78 6.09
C ARG A 16 -8.00 0.60 5.11
N ALA A 17 -9.14 -0.10 5.02
CA ALA A 17 -9.26 -1.24 4.14
C ALA A 17 -9.17 -0.82 2.66
N ALA A 18 -9.82 0.29 2.30
CA ALA A 18 -9.71 0.90 0.98
C ALA A 18 -8.31 1.44 0.72
N LEU A 19 -7.68 2.11 1.69
CA LEU A 19 -6.31 2.63 1.55
C LEU A 19 -5.31 1.50 1.25
N ILE A 20 -5.37 0.38 1.97
CA ILE A 20 -4.51 -0.78 1.70
C ILE A 20 -4.69 -1.27 0.26
N ALA A 21 -5.95 -1.41 -0.20
CA ALA A 21 -6.23 -1.91 -1.54
C ALA A 21 -5.77 -0.93 -2.64
N LEU A 22 -6.06 0.36 -2.48
CA LEU A 22 -5.75 1.40 -3.46
C LEU A 22 -4.25 1.65 -3.58
N TYR A 23 -3.52 1.66 -2.47
CA TYR A 23 -2.06 1.76 -2.49
C TYR A 23 -1.41 0.50 -3.09
N THR A 24 -1.96 -0.68 -2.83
CA THR A 24 -1.48 -1.91 -3.50
C THR A 24 -1.68 -1.82 -5.02
N GLN A 25 -2.86 -1.37 -5.47
CA GLN A 25 -3.13 -1.16 -6.89
C GLN A 25 -2.20 -0.12 -7.52
N ALA A 26 -1.88 0.96 -6.79
CA ALA A 26 -0.92 1.97 -7.24
C ALA A 26 0.48 1.38 -7.40
N ALA A 27 0.92 0.55 -6.45
CA ALA A 27 2.19 -0.15 -6.51
C ALA A 27 2.27 -1.08 -7.73
N ASP A 28 1.20 -1.83 -8.00
CA ASP A 28 1.13 -2.77 -9.13
C ASP A 28 1.18 -2.07 -10.51
N ALA A 29 0.73 -0.81 -10.57
CA ALA A 29 0.76 0.00 -11.79
C ALA A 29 2.06 0.83 -11.95
N ALA A 30 2.88 0.91 -10.89
CA ALA A 30 4.10 1.70 -10.86
C ALA A 30 5.34 0.81 -11.04
N SER A 31 6.52 1.42 -11.08
CA SER A 31 7.79 0.71 -11.15
C SER A 31 8.86 1.48 -10.37
N GLY A 32 9.91 0.77 -9.97
CA GLY A 32 11.02 1.37 -9.24
C GLY A 32 10.57 2.00 -7.92
N ASP A 33 11.05 3.21 -7.64
CA ASP A 33 10.86 3.86 -6.34
C ASP A 33 9.39 4.22 -6.08
N ALA A 34 8.61 4.49 -7.13
CA ALA A 34 7.19 4.78 -7.00
C ALA A 34 6.41 3.54 -6.55
N ALA A 35 6.73 2.35 -7.07
CA ALA A 35 6.12 1.11 -6.64
C ALA A 35 6.42 0.83 -5.15
N ALA A 36 7.69 0.99 -4.75
CA ALA A 36 8.12 0.83 -3.37
C ALA A 36 7.40 1.81 -2.43
N PHE A 37 7.29 3.09 -2.81
CA PHE A 37 6.57 4.10 -2.03
C PHE A 37 5.12 3.69 -1.76
N TYR A 38 4.38 3.30 -2.79
CA TYR A 38 2.98 2.89 -2.63
C TYR A 38 2.85 1.60 -1.82
N LEU A 39 3.75 0.64 -2.04
CA LEU A 39 3.72 -0.63 -1.34
C LEU A 39 4.02 -0.48 0.16
N THR A 40 4.97 0.40 0.52
CA THR A 40 5.23 0.77 1.92
C THR A 40 4.00 1.41 2.56
N HIS A 41 3.31 2.31 1.87
CA HIS A 41 2.08 2.90 2.39
C HIS A 41 0.98 1.85 2.60
N ALA A 42 0.78 0.94 1.65
CA ALA A 42 -0.17 -0.17 1.81
C ALA A 42 0.17 -1.02 3.05
N MET A 43 1.46 -1.34 3.25
CA MET A 43 1.92 -2.13 4.39
C MET A 43 1.70 -1.41 5.72
N VAL A 44 2.03 -0.12 5.81
CA VAL A 44 1.83 0.67 7.04
C VAL A 44 0.37 0.70 7.43
N PHE A 45 -0.55 0.96 6.50
CA PHE A 45 -1.99 0.94 6.82
C PHE A 45 -2.48 -0.45 7.22
N ALA A 46 -1.91 -1.51 6.65
CA ALA A 46 -2.23 -2.88 7.05
C ALA A 46 -1.76 -3.17 8.48
N LEU A 47 -0.54 -2.74 8.85
CA LEU A 47 -0.03 -2.88 10.22
C LEU A 47 -0.89 -2.08 11.22
N GLU A 48 -1.21 -0.83 10.92
CA GLU A 48 -2.06 0.02 11.77
C GLU A 48 -3.47 -0.54 11.96
N ALA A 49 -3.99 -1.26 10.96
CA ALA A 49 -5.30 -1.90 11.00
C ALA A 49 -5.29 -3.31 11.62
N GLY A 50 -4.11 -3.89 11.89
CA GLY A 50 -3.98 -5.31 12.24
C GLY A 50 -4.43 -6.25 11.11
N ASP A 51 -4.30 -5.81 9.86
CA ASP A 51 -4.75 -6.53 8.67
C ASP A 51 -3.69 -7.55 8.21
N PRO A 52 -4.08 -8.82 7.95
CA PRO A 52 -3.14 -9.88 7.58
C PRO A 52 -2.42 -9.64 6.24
N ARG A 53 -2.89 -8.70 5.41
CA ARG A 53 -2.19 -8.30 4.19
C ARG A 53 -0.82 -7.72 4.48
N ALA A 54 -0.55 -7.22 5.68
CA ALA A 54 0.76 -6.68 6.07
C ALA A 54 1.89 -7.67 5.77
N ASP A 55 1.72 -8.95 6.08
CA ASP A 55 2.75 -9.99 5.85
C ASP A 55 3.05 -10.18 4.36
N THR A 56 1.99 -10.16 3.53
CA THR A 56 2.13 -10.32 2.07
C THR A 56 2.80 -9.10 1.46
N LEU A 57 2.45 -7.89 1.93
CA LEU A 57 3.02 -6.63 1.45
C LEU A 57 4.50 -6.50 1.87
N ARG A 58 4.84 -6.92 3.09
CA ARG A 58 6.22 -7.00 3.58
C ARG A 58 7.07 -7.96 2.77
N ALA A 59 6.54 -9.16 2.47
CA ALA A 59 7.23 -10.14 1.63
C ALA A 59 7.53 -9.60 0.22
N ARG A 60 6.62 -8.80 -0.36
CA ARG A 60 6.86 -8.14 -1.65
C ARG A 60 7.98 -7.10 -1.57
N LEU A 61 8.01 -6.26 -0.53
CA LEU A 61 9.09 -5.27 -0.33
C LEU A 61 10.46 -5.94 -0.16
N LEU A 62 10.53 -7.05 0.58
CA LEU A 62 11.75 -7.85 0.72
C LEU A 62 12.21 -8.43 -0.62
N ALA A 63 11.29 -8.97 -1.44
CA ALA A 63 11.62 -9.53 -2.75
C ALA A 63 12.16 -8.49 -3.74
N GLU A 64 11.74 -7.22 -3.60
CA GLU A 64 12.24 -6.11 -4.40
C GLU A 64 13.57 -5.52 -3.87
N GLY A 65 14.11 -6.04 -2.76
CA GLY A 65 15.32 -5.50 -2.11
C GLY A 65 15.08 -4.14 -1.44
N ARG A 66 13.83 -3.81 -1.14
CA ARG A 66 13.37 -2.51 -0.61
C ARG A 66 13.20 -2.52 0.91
N GLU A 67 13.42 -3.65 1.57
CA GLU A 67 13.31 -3.82 3.03
C GLU A 67 14.39 -4.78 3.54
N GLU A 68 14.81 -4.63 4.79
CA GLU A 68 15.77 -5.53 5.46
C GLU A 68 15.01 -6.62 6.27
N ALA A 69 15.59 -7.82 6.34
CA ALA A 69 14.97 -9.02 6.92
C ALA A 69 14.71 -8.89 8.44
#